data_AF-A0A7V4IEG1-F1
#
_entry.id   AF-A0A7V4IEG1-F1
#
_cell.length_a   1.000
_cell.length_b   1.000
_cell.length_c   1.000
_cell.angle_alpha   90.00
_cell.angle_beta   90.00
_cell.angle_gamma   90.00
#
_symmetry.space_group_name_H-M   'P 1'
#
loop_
_entity.id
_entity.type
_entity.pdbx_description
1 polymer ?
#
loop_
_entity_poly.entity_id
_entity_poly.type
_entity_poly.pdbx_seq_one_letter_code
_entity_poly.pdbx_strand_id
1 'polypeptide(L)' 'MSTVVEISEALASLNNEELRQVERALISIYRQRRTGIIYDDAYGVWTEEDQVSATAQVLALMDADEAKVKQPSQS' A
#
# COMPACT_ATOMS: atom_id res chain seq x y z
N MET A 1 2.44 -23.50 2.18
CA MET A 1 2.00 -22.37 3.02
C MET A 1 2.82 -21.16 2.64
N SER A 2 2.20 -19.97 2.54
CA SER A 2 2.93 -18.73 2.27
C SER A 2 3.47 -18.19 3.59
N THR A 3 4.76 -17.86 3.65
CA THR A 3 5.41 -17.26 4.84
C THR A 3 4.67 -16.02 5.33
N VAL A 4 4.02 -15.28 4.42
CA VAL A 4 3.19 -14.11 4.76
C VAL A 4 1.98 -14.49 5.61
N VAL A 5 1.36 -15.66 5.36
CA VAL A 5 0.18 -16.13 6.10
C VAL A 5 0.55 -16.45 7.55
N GLU A 6 1.66 -17.18 7.75
CA GLU A 6 2.16 -17.54 9.08
C GLU A 6 2.53 -16.29 9.91
N ILE A 7 3.13 -15.28 9.27
CA ILE A 7 3.43 -14.01 9.91
C ILE A 7 2.13 -13.30 10.31
N SER A 8 1.15 -13.20 9.41
CA SER A 8 -0.13 -12.54 9.70
C SER A 8 -0.88 -13.19 10.87
N GLU A 9 -0.86 -14.53 10.96
CA GLU A 9 -1.44 -15.26 12.09
C GLU A 9 -0.71 -14.96 13.40
N ALA A 10 0.64 -14.89 13.38
CA ALA A 10 1.42 -14.54 14.55
C ALA A 10 1.14 -13.10 15.02
N LEU A 11 1.01 -12.15 14.09
CA LEU A 11 0.73 -10.74 14.39
C LEU A 11 -0.61 -10.55 15.09
N ALA A 12 -1.62 -11.37 14.79
CA ALA A 12 -2.94 -11.28 15.41
C ALA A 12 -2.93 -11.56 16.92
N SER A 13 -1.90 -12.26 17.42
CA SER A 13 -1.74 -12.58 18.85
C SER A 13 -1.02 -11.49 19.65
N LEU A 14 -0.41 -10.52 18.97
CA LEU A 14 0.41 -9.48 19.60
C LEU A 14 -0.46 -8.35 20.16
N ASN A 15 0.03 -7.74 21.24
CA ASN A 15 -0.56 -6.50 21.75
C ASN A 15 -0.07 -5.27 20.97
N ASN A 16 -0.70 -4.11 21.21
CA ASN A 16 -0.40 -2.88 20.48
C ASN A 16 1.06 -2.40 20.61
N GLU A 17 1.73 -2.69 21.72
CA GLU A 17 3.13 -2.29 21.90
C GLU A 17 4.08 -3.19 21.11
N GLU A 18 3.81 -4.49 21.10
CA GLU A 18 4.53 -5.47 20.28
C GLU A 18 4.32 -5.18 18.78
N LEU A 19 3.10 -4.86 18.36
CA LEU A 19 2.81 -4.46 16.98
C LEU A 19 3.59 -3.21 16.55
N ARG A 20 3.70 -2.21 17.43
CA ARG A 20 4.54 -1.02 17.16
C ARG A 20 6.02 -1.35 17.01
N GLN A 21 6.54 -2.33 17.76
CA GLN A 21 7.92 -2.76 17.61
C GLN A 21 8.15 -3.48 16.28
N VAL A 22 7.20 -4.33 15.87
CA VAL A 22 7.22 -4.97 14.55
C VAL A 22 7.19 -3.93 13.43
N GLU A 23 6.33 -2.93 13.53
CA GLU A 23 6.23 -1.84 12.54
C GLU A 23 7.56 -1.08 12.40
N ARG A 24 8.20 -0.71 13.51
CA ARG A 24 9.53 -0.08 13.49
C ARG A 24 10.60 -0.96 12.85
N ALA A 25 10.58 -2.27 13.11
CA ALA A 25 11.50 -3.21 12.48
C ALA A 25 11.25 -3.29 10.96
N LEU A 26 9.99 -3.32 10.54
CA LEU A 26 9.60 -3.35 9.12
C LEU A 26 10.06 -2.07 8.39
N ILE A 27 9.85 -0.90 8.99
CA ILE A 27 10.34 0.39 8.49
C ILE A 27 11.86 0.35 8.28
N SER A 28 12.61 -0.17 9.26
CA SER A 28 14.06 -0.31 9.15
C SER A 28 14.47 -1.19 7.97
N ILE A 29 13.73 -2.28 7.71
CA ILE A 29 13.99 -3.18 6.57
C ILE A 29 13.73 -2.45 5.24
N TYR A 30 12.63 -1.71 5.12
CA TYR A 30 12.35 -0.93 3.90
C TYR A 30 13.44 0.10 3.61
N ARG A 31 13.91 0.82 4.64
CA ARG A 31 15.03 1.77 4.51
C ARG A 31 16.33 1.07 4.07
N GLN A 32 16.65 -0.09 4.64
CA GLN A 32 17.82 -0.88 4.24
C GLN A 32 17.75 -1.34 2.79
N ARG A 33 16.55 -1.67 2.30
CA ARG A 33 16.32 -2.06 0.90
C ARG A 33 16.30 -0.88 -0.07
N ARG A 34 16.52 0.34 0.43
CA ARG A 34 16.43 1.60 -0.34
C ARG A 34 15.07 1.80 -0.99
N THR A 35 14.02 1.20 -0.43
CA THR A 35 12.65 1.53 -0.81
C THR A 35 12.38 2.94 -0.30
N GLY A 36 12.10 3.88 -1.21
CA GLY A 36 11.82 5.26 -0.88
C GLY A 36 10.58 5.35 0.00
N ILE A 37 10.77 5.66 1.28
CA ILE A 37 9.68 6.02 2.18
C ILE A 37 9.41 7.50 1.95
N ILE A 38 8.22 7.81 1.47
CA ILE A 38 7.76 9.18 1.19
C ILE A 38 7.18 9.80 2.46
N TYR A 39 6.46 9.01 3.26
CA TYR A 39 5.84 9.46 4.52
C TYR A 39 5.80 8.32 5.55
N ASP A 40 5.97 8.66 6.83
CA ASP A 40 6.08 7.73 7.96
C ASP A 40 5.50 8.44 9.19
N ASP A 41 4.33 7.99 9.67
CA ASP A 41 3.66 8.55 10.84
C ASP A 41 3.14 7.47 11.80
N ALA A 42 2.36 7.89 12.81
CA ALA A 42 1.83 6.99 13.83
C ALA A 42 0.80 5.96 13.30
N TYR A 43 0.36 6.08 12.05
CA TYR A 43 -0.68 5.27 11.42
C TYR A 43 -0.17 4.45 10.24
N GLY A 44 1.08 4.65 9.81
CA GLY A 44 1.76 3.78 8.86
C GLY A 44 2.78 4.49 7.98
N VAL A 45 3.16 3.77 6.92
CA VAL A 45 4.23 4.16 5.99
C VAL A 45 3.63 4.29 4.59
N TRP A 46 3.95 5.37 3.90
CA TRP A 46 3.68 5.56 2.49
C TRP A 46 5.00 5.48 1.72
N THR A 47 5.09 4.51 0.79
CA THR A 47 6.26 4.29 -0.04
C THR A 47 6.06 4.81 -1.46
N GLU A 48 7.15 4.90 -2.23
CA GLU A 48 7.08 5.21 -3.67
C GLU A 48 6.24 4.20 -4.46
N GLU A 49 6.24 2.93 -4.06
CA GLU A 49 5.43 1.89 -4.70
C GLU A 49 3.93 2.13 -4.45
N ASP A 50 3.57 2.55 -3.24
CA ASP A 50 2.19 2.93 -2.90
C ASP A 50 1.73 4.13 -3.75
N GLN A 51 2.62 5.12 -3.96
CA GLN A 51 2.32 6.26 -4.82
C GLN A 51 2.10 5.86 -6.29
N VAL A 52 2.95 4.99 -6.83
CA VAL A 52 2.82 4.49 -8.20
C VAL A 52 1.52 3.70 -8.37
N SER A 53 1.20 2.83 -7.41
CA SER A 53 -0.04 2.04 -7.39
C SER A 53 -1.28 2.92 -7.33
N ALA A 54 -1.31 3.92 -6.44
CA ALA A 54 -2.41 4.87 -6.33
C ALA A 54 -2.57 5.69 -7.61
N THR A 55 -1.45 6.16 -8.20
CA THR A 55 -1.47 6.91 -9.46
C THR A 55 -2.02 6.06 -10.60
N ALA A 56 -1.61 4.80 -10.71
CA ALA A 56 -2.11 3.88 -11.72
C ALA A 56 -3.62 3.65 -11.61
N GLN A 57 -4.13 3.51 -10.39
CA GLN A 57 -5.58 3.39 -10.14
C GLN A 57 -6.36 4.65 -10.54
N VAL A 58 -5.83 5.83 -10.21
CA VAL A 58 -6.46 7.11 -10.58
C VAL A 58 -6.49 7.28 -12.10
N LEU A 59 -5.38 6.99 -12.79
CA LEU A 59 -5.32 7.06 -14.26
C LEU A 59 -6.30 6.08 -14.91
N ALA A 60 -6.37 4.84 -14.41
CA ALA A 60 -7.33 3.86 -14.91
C ALA A 60 -8.80 4.31 -14.73
N LEU A 61 -9.10 5.00 -13.62
CA LEU A 61 -10.42 5.58 -13.39
C LEU A 61 -10.73 6.71 -14.39
N MET A 62 -9.76 7.60 -14.63
CA MET A 62 -9.90 8.69 -15.60
C MET A 62 -10.10 8.16 -17.02
N ASP A 63 -9.33 7.14 -17.43
CA ASP A 63 -9.45 6.50 -18.74
C ASP A 63 -10.84 5.86 -18.92
N ALA A 64 -11.37 5.20 -17.87
CA ALA A 64 -12.69 4.60 -17.90
C ALA A 64 -13.81 5.64 -18.02
N ASP A 65 -13.66 6.79 -17.35
CA ASP A 65 -14.63 7.88 -17.44
C ASP A 65 -14.56 8.59 -18.81
N GLU A 66 -13.37 8.80 -19.36
CA GLU A 66 -13.22 9.29 -20.74
C GLU A 66 -13.87 8.35 -21.77
N ALA A 67 -13.72 7.03 -21.60
CA ALA A 67 -14.33 6.05 -22.49
C ALA A 67 -15.86 6.10 -22.46
N LYS A 68 -16.46 6.38 -21.29
CA LYS A 68 -17.92 6.60 -21.15
C LYS A 68 -18.36 7.89 -21.84
N VAL A 69 -17.59 8.97 -21.72
CA VAL A 69 -17.90 10.27 -22.35
C VAL A 69 -17.77 10.21 -23.88
N LYS A 70 -16.83 9.41 -24.40
CA LYS A 70 -16.63 9.16 -25.84
C LYS A 70 -17.69 8.23 -26.47
N GLN A 71 -18.67 7.75 -25.71
CA GLN A 71 -19.88 7.12 -26.23
C GLN A 71 -21.05 8.12 -26.24
N PRO A 72 -21.13 9.08 -27.18
CA PRO A 72 -22.38 9.78 -27.43
C PRO A 72 -23.31 8.84 -28.22
N SER A 73 -24.48 8.57 -27.62
CA SER A 73 -25.76 8.37 -28.33
C SER A 73 -25.71 7.49 -29.59
N GLN A 74 -25.76 6.16 -29.43
CA GLN A 74 -26.44 5.32 -30.41
C GLN A 74 -27.92 5.29 -30.03
N SER A 75 -28.70 6.20 -30.63
CA SER A 75 -30.16 6.14 -30.75
C SER A 75 -30.51 5.91 -32.20
#